data_AF-A0A2D3VMW6-F1
#
_entry.id   AF-A0A2D3VMW6-F1
#
_cell.length_a   1.000
_cell.length_b   1.000
_cell.length_c   1.000
_cell.angle_alpha   90.00
_cell.angle_beta   90.00
_cell.angle_gamma   90.00
#
_symmetry.space_group_name_H-M   'P 1'
#
loop_
_entity.id
_entity.type
_entity.pdbx_description
1 polymer ?
#
loop_
_entity_poly.entity_id
_entity_poly.type
_entity_poly.pdbx_seq_one_letter_code
_entity_poly.pdbx_strand_id
1 'polypeptide(L)'
;MINTIQNQTFNKILQTIQDTRQKALKQVNSVLMELYWDIGKYISTKTIKENWGKGVVHELAIFIKTQDPSIKGFSDKNLWRMKQFY
;
A
#
# COMPACT_ATOMS: atom_id res chain seq x y z
N MET A 1 27.41 -29.09 -26.27
CA MET A 1 26.52 -29.60 -25.20
C MET A 1 26.69 -28.88 -23.86
N ILE A 2 27.90 -28.40 -23.49
CA ILE A 2 28.15 -27.67 -22.21
C ILE A 2 27.38 -26.32 -22.14
N ASN A 3 27.30 -25.56 -23.24
CA ASN A 3 26.59 -24.26 -23.26
C ASN A 3 25.08 -24.36 -23.00
N THR A 4 24.43 -25.44 -23.39
CA THR A 4 22.96 -25.58 -23.26
C THR A 4 22.55 -25.82 -21.81
N ILE A 5 23.31 -26.65 -21.08
CA ILE A 5 23.06 -26.94 -19.66
C ILE A 5 23.31 -25.69 -18.82
N GLN A 6 24.41 -24.98 -19.06
CA GLN A 6 24.73 -23.75 -18.34
C GLN A 6 23.66 -22.65 -18.56
N ASN A 7 23.18 -22.49 -19.80
CA ASN A 7 22.10 -21.57 -20.12
C ASN A 7 20.77 -21.95 -19.42
N GLN A 8 20.47 -23.25 -19.31
CA GLN A 8 19.30 -23.71 -18.56
C GLN A 8 19.42 -23.41 -17.07
N THR A 9 20.60 -23.61 -16.47
CA THR A 9 20.86 -23.27 -15.06
C THR A 9 20.71 -21.77 -14.80
N PHE A 10 21.27 -20.93 -15.67
CA PHE A 10 21.18 -19.47 -15.54
C PHE A 10 19.75 -18.97 -15.71
N ASN A 11 19.01 -19.50 -16.68
CA ASN A 11 17.60 -19.18 -16.87
C ASN A 11 16.76 -19.57 -15.65
N LYS A 12 17.04 -20.73 -15.03
CA LYS A 12 16.35 -21.15 -13.81
C LYS A 12 16.59 -20.18 -12.65
N ILE A 13 17.82 -19.71 -12.49
CA ILE A 13 18.16 -18.70 -11.45
C ILE A 13 17.44 -17.38 -11.74
N LEU A 14 17.48 -16.89 -12.99
CA LEU A 14 16.80 -15.66 -13.38
C LEU A 14 15.29 -15.74 -13.14
N GLN A 15 14.64 -16.85 -13.52
CA GLN A 15 13.22 -17.08 -13.29
C GLN A 15 12.89 -17.05 -11.80
N THR A 16 13.71 -17.71 -10.97
CA THR A 16 13.53 -17.73 -9.51
C THR A 16 13.59 -16.32 -8.91
N ILE A 17 14.52 -15.47 -9.39
CA ILE A 17 14.62 -14.06 -8.97
C ILE A 17 13.35 -13.30 -9.37
N GLN A 18 12.88 -13.46 -10.60
CA GLN A 18 11.68 -12.78 -11.10
C GLN A 18 10.42 -13.20 -10.35
N ASP A 19 10.22 -14.50 -10.13
CA ASP A 19 9.08 -15.04 -9.39
C ASP A 19 9.07 -14.54 -7.94
N THR A 20 10.24 -14.51 -7.30
CA THR A 20 10.39 -13.99 -5.94
C THR A 20 10.04 -12.51 -5.87
N ARG A 21 10.50 -11.69 -6.84
CA ARG A 21 10.15 -10.27 -6.91
C ARG A 21 8.65 -10.06 -7.13
N GLN A 22 8.03 -10.82 -8.03
CA GLN A 22 6.59 -10.74 -8.25
C GLN A 22 5.81 -11.13 -7.00
N LYS A 23 6.23 -12.18 -6.29
CA LYS A 23 5.62 -12.58 -5.01
C LYS A 23 5.72 -11.48 -3.96
N ALA A 24 6.90 -10.86 -3.82
CA ALA A 24 7.10 -9.75 -2.89
C ALA A 24 6.18 -8.56 -3.22
N LEU A 25 6.09 -8.17 -4.50
CA LEU A 25 5.20 -7.09 -4.94
C LEU A 25 3.72 -7.40 -4.67
N LYS A 26 3.28 -8.64 -4.91
CA LYS A 26 1.91 -9.07 -4.59
C LYS A 26 1.63 -8.96 -3.09
N GLN A 27 2.55 -9.41 -2.24
CA GLN A 27 2.39 -9.33 -0.79
C GLN A 27 2.33 -7.88 -0.31
N VAL A 28 3.22 -7.02 -0.80
CA VAL A 28 3.22 -5.58 -0.48
C VAL A 28 1.88 -4.96 -0.86
N ASN A 29 1.37 -5.25 -2.06
CA ASN A 29 0.07 -4.73 -2.49
C ASN A 29 -1.07 -5.20 -1.60
N SER A 30 -1.11 -6.49 -1.21
CA SER A 30 -2.13 -7.01 -0.30
C SER A 30 -2.10 -6.30 1.06
N VAL A 31 -0.92 -6.13 1.66
CA VAL A 31 -0.77 -5.45 2.95
C VAL A 31 -1.15 -3.96 2.85
N LEU A 32 -0.82 -3.29 1.75
CA LEU A 32 -1.24 -1.90 1.54
C LEU A 32 -2.75 -1.77 1.37
N MET A 33 -3.40 -2.71 0.69
CA MET A 33 -4.85 -2.74 0.56
C MET A 33 -5.55 -2.93 1.92
N GLU A 34 -5.04 -3.85 2.74
CA GLU A 34 -5.52 -4.06 4.11
C GLU A 34 -5.37 -2.79 4.95
N LEU A 35 -4.20 -2.14 4.90
CA LEU A 35 -3.96 -0.87 5.59
C LEU A 35 -4.96 0.22 5.16
N TYR A 36 -5.22 0.36 3.87
CA TYR A 36 -6.15 1.36 3.35
C TYR A 36 -7.59 1.07 3.78
N TRP A 37 -7.99 -0.20 3.80
CA TRP A 37 -9.28 -0.63 4.31
C TRP A 37 -9.46 -0.29 5.80
N ASP A 38 -8.46 -0.60 6.63
CA ASP A 38 -8.52 -0.35 8.07
C ASP A 38 -8.55 1.16 8.40
N ILE A 39 -7.80 1.97 7.65
CA ILE A 39 -7.86 3.44 7.78
C ILE A 39 -9.24 3.94 7.34
N GLY A 40 -9.77 3.43 6.22
CA GLY A 40 -11.12 3.75 5.76
C GLY A 40 -12.18 3.45 6.81
N LYS A 41 -12.11 2.27 7.41
CA LYS A 41 -12.95 1.84 8.53
C LYS A 41 -12.88 2.77 9.72
N TYR A 42 -11.67 3.15 10.11
CA TYR A 42 -11.45 4.05 11.24
C TYR A 42 -12.08 5.41 10.99
N ILE A 43 -11.78 6.02 9.84
CA ILE A 43 -12.33 7.33 9.46
C ILE A 43 -13.85 7.27 9.33
N SER A 44 -14.41 6.21 8.74
CA SER A 44 -15.86 6.03 8.62
C SER A 44 -16.53 6.00 10.00
N THR A 45 -15.97 5.21 10.92
CA THR A 45 -16.43 5.13 12.31
C THR A 45 -16.37 6.48 13.01
N LYS A 46 -15.27 7.22 12.84
CA LYS A 46 -15.09 8.56 13.43
C LYS A 46 -16.02 9.61 12.83
N THR A 47 -16.33 9.54 11.54
CA THR A 47 -17.34 10.44 10.95
C THR A 47 -18.72 10.20 11.56
N ILE A 48 -19.11 8.94 11.76
CA ILE A 48 -20.44 8.59 12.30
C ILE A 48 -20.55 8.93 13.79
N LYS A 49 -19.52 8.62 14.59
CA LYS A 49 -19.59 8.71 16.06
C LYS A 49 -19.08 10.03 16.64
N GLU A 50 -18.17 10.70 15.94
CA GLU A 50 -17.37 11.82 16.47
C GLU A 50 -17.35 13.02 15.52
N ASN A 51 -18.29 13.10 14.57
CA ASN A 51 -18.45 14.21 13.62
C ASN A 51 -17.17 14.59 12.86
N TRP A 52 -16.29 13.63 12.56
CA TRP A 52 -15.16 13.89 11.67
C TRP A 52 -15.66 14.31 10.28
N GLY A 53 -15.55 15.61 9.99
CA GLY A 53 -15.78 16.21 8.68
C GLY A 53 -14.50 16.33 7.86
N LYS A 54 -14.62 16.99 6.69
CA LYS A 54 -13.49 17.19 5.77
C LYS A 54 -12.30 17.91 6.43
N GLY A 55 -12.56 18.84 7.36
CA GLY A 55 -11.51 19.59 8.07
C GLY A 55 -10.60 18.70 8.91
N VAL A 56 -11.18 17.84 9.76
CA VAL A 56 -10.42 16.91 10.61
C VAL A 56 -9.59 15.93 9.78
N VAL A 57 -10.13 15.45 8.65
CA VAL A 57 -9.37 14.57 7.74
C VAL A 57 -8.25 15.30 7.02
N HIS A 58 -8.43 16.58 6.72
CA HIS A 58 -7.36 17.42 6.18
C HIS A 58 -6.23 17.61 7.21
N GLU A 59 -6.58 17.88 8.47
CA GLU A 59 -5.60 17.94 9.57
C GLU A 59 -4.85 16.63 9.75
N LEU A 60 -5.54 15.48 9.65
CA LEU A 60 -4.89 14.16 9.68
C LEU A 60 -3.87 14.00 8.54
N ALA A 61 -4.20 14.42 7.32
CA ALA A 61 -3.28 14.35 6.18
C ALA A 61 -2.04 15.23 6.39
N ILE A 62 -2.22 16.45 6.93
CA ILE A 62 -1.12 17.34 7.31
C ILE A 62 -0.26 16.69 8.39
N PHE A 63 -0.89 16.14 9.42
CA PHE A 63 -0.20 15.47 10.52
C PHE A 63 0.69 14.34 10.00
N ILE A 64 0.16 13.41 9.22
CA ILE A 64 0.94 12.30 8.65
C ILE A 64 2.15 12.81 7.85
N LYS A 65 1.93 13.76 6.95
CA LYS A 65 3.01 14.32 6.12
C LYS A 65 4.08 15.05 6.93
N THR A 66 3.68 15.69 8.03
CA THR A 66 4.60 16.43 8.90
C THR A 66 5.42 15.49 9.76
N GLN A 67 4.80 14.42 10.28
CA GLN A 67 5.49 13.41 11.09
C GLN A 67 6.46 12.57 10.25
N ASP A 68 6.07 12.21 9.04
CA ASP A 68 6.95 11.50 8.12
C ASP A 68 6.71 11.93 6.66
N PRO A 69 7.55 12.84 6.13
CA PRO A 69 7.47 13.28 4.75
C PRO A 69 7.75 12.18 3.71
N SER A 70 8.35 11.06 4.11
CA SER A 70 8.63 9.92 3.23
C SER A 70 7.38 9.10 2.93
N ILE A 71 6.42 9.08 3.85
CA ILE A 71 5.13 8.41 3.68
C ILE A 71 4.31 9.10 2.58
N LYS A 72 3.90 8.34 1.57
CA LYS A 72 3.08 8.79 0.43
C LYS A 72 1.74 8.06 0.42
N GLY A 73 0.78 8.62 -0.33
CA GLY A 73 -0.53 7.99 -0.53
C GLY A 73 -1.63 8.46 0.43
N PHE A 74 -1.31 9.26 1.45
CA PHE A 74 -2.26 9.70 2.49
C PHE A 74 -2.61 11.20 2.41
N SER A 75 -2.87 11.70 1.20
CA SER A 75 -3.51 13.01 1.06
C SER A 75 -4.92 12.98 1.63
N ASP A 76 -5.46 14.14 1.97
CA ASP A 76 -6.86 14.31 2.40
C ASP A 76 -7.85 13.64 1.44
N LYS A 77 -7.67 13.80 0.13
CA LYS A 77 -8.47 13.15 -0.91
C LYS A 77 -8.34 11.63 -0.86
N ASN A 78 -7.15 11.09 -0.65
CA ASN A 78 -6.94 9.65 -0.60
C ASN A 78 -7.51 9.04 0.68
N LEU A 79 -7.35 9.70 1.83
CA LEU A 79 -7.99 9.30 3.09
C LEU A 79 -9.52 9.28 2.95
N TRP A 80 -10.08 10.26 2.24
CA TRP A 80 -11.52 10.28 1.97
C TRP A 80 -11.96 9.18 1.00
N ARG A 81 -11.13 8.81 0.03
CA ARG A 81 -11.38 7.63 -0.82
C ARG A 81 -11.30 6.33 -0.03
N MET A 82 -10.35 6.19 0.89
CA MET A 82 -10.25 5.02 1.78
C MET A 82 -11.54 4.87 2.59
N LYS A 83 -12.06 5.98 3.15
CA LYS A 83 -13.36 5.99 3.83
C LYS A 83 -14.52 5.55 2.92
N GLN A 84 -14.55 5.98 1.67
CA GLN A 84 -15.60 5.60 0.71
C GLN A 84 -15.50 4.16 0.24
N PHE A 85 -14.30 3.59 0.26
CA PHE A 85 -14.03 2.22 -0.16
C PHE A 85 -14.43 1.20 0.92
N TYR A 86 -14.36 1.59 2.19
CA TYR A 86 -14.87 0.83 3.34
C TYR A 86 -16.38 1.02 3.52
#